data_AF-A0A9E3AW37-F1
#
_entry.id   AF-A0A9E3AW37-F1
#
_cell.length_a   1.000
_cell.length_b   1.000
_cell.length_c   1.000
_cell.angle_alpha   90.00
_cell.angle_beta   90.00
_cell.angle_gamma   90.00
#
_symmetry.space_group_name_H-M   'P 1'
#
loop_
_entity.id
_entity.type
_entity.pdbx_description
1 polymer ?
#
loop_
_entity_poly.entity_id
_entity_poly.type
_entity_poly.pdbx_seq_one_letter_code
_entity_poly.pdbx_strand_id
1 'polypeptide(L)'
;MTRPFPGWLGYALLLGLGAAMDILSRDFPAAMPFWMPWEFSWPAFLATLLVLGWFFLGLARVEKRPAAWRVGAFLAGVMLDYAVLQTHVDYYAQHMFFIHRAAHFVLHHLGAFLIALGFAGPTIRAGMPRFLVPLLDARAVRRTMDVMQHPAVAPVLFVGLLYFWLLPQIHTRVMLDADLYDLMNWTMALNGIAFW
;
A
#
# COMPACT_ATOMS: atom_id res chain seq x y z
N MET A 1 8.95 -34.49 -12.95
CA MET A 1 9.36 -33.40 -13.87
C MET A 1 8.15 -32.50 -14.14
N THR A 2 7.91 -31.51 -13.29
CA THR A 2 6.88 -30.48 -13.53
C THR A 2 7.61 -29.21 -13.96
N ARG A 3 7.48 -28.85 -15.23
CA ARG A 3 8.08 -27.62 -15.78
C ARG A 3 7.51 -26.43 -15.00
N PRO A 4 8.33 -25.50 -14.46
CA PRO A 4 7.79 -24.25 -13.95
C PRO A 4 7.43 -23.42 -15.18
N PHE A 5 6.13 -23.35 -15.52
CA PHE A 5 5.69 -22.22 -16.34
C PHE A 5 6.10 -20.94 -15.60
N PRO A 6 6.72 -19.98 -16.30
CA PRO A 6 7.53 -18.98 -15.63
C PRO A 6 6.60 -17.98 -14.95
N GLY A 7 6.79 -17.70 -13.66
CA GLY A 7 6.05 -16.65 -12.95
C GLY A 7 6.07 -15.28 -13.65
N TRP A 8 6.98 -15.09 -14.62
CA TRP A 8 7.07 -13.95 -15.53
C TRP A 8 5.78 -13.65 -16.30
N LEU A 9 4.97 -14.64 -16.68
CA LEU A 9 3.71 -14.34 -17.38
C LEU A 9 2.74 -13.57 -16.47
N GLY A 10 2.66 -13.93 -15.18
CA GLY A 10 1.85 -13.21 -14.20
C GLY A 10 2.32 -11.77 -14.01
N TYR A 11 3.63 -11.54 -13.96
CA TYR A 11 4.20 -10.18 -13.88
C TYR A 11 3.96 -9.39 -15.17
N ALA A 12 4.09 -10.01 -16.34
CA ALA A 12 3.81 -9.35 -17.61
C ALA A 12 2.33 -8.97 -17.75
N LEU A 13 1.42 -9.85 -17.33
CA LEU A 13 -0.02 -9.56 -17.28
C LEU A 13 -0.33 -8.42 -16.30
N LEU A 14 0.32 -8.41 -15.13
CA LEU A 14 0.16 -7.33 -14.16
C LEU A 14 0.60 -5.98 -14.73
N LEU A 15 1.76 -5.94 -15.40
CA LEU A 15 2.25 -4.74 -16.07
C LEU A 15 1.34 -4.32 -17.23
N GLY A 16 0.86 -5.26 -18.03
CA GLY A 16 -0.09 -4.99 -19.10
C GLY A 16 -1.41 -4.42 -18.58
N LEU A 17 -1.93 -4.97 -17.49
CA LEU A 17 -3.13 -4.45 -16.83
C LEU A 17 -2.89 -3.04 -16.27
N GLY A 18 -1.76 -2.81 -15.60
CA GLY A 18 -1.38 -1.50 -15.09
C GLY A 18 -1.27 -0.47 -16.22
N ALA A 19 -0.65 -0.83 -17.35
CA ALA A 19 -0.55 0.05 -18.52
C ALA A 19 -1.91 0.35 -19.14
N ALA A 20 -2.79 -0.65 -19.25
CA ALA A 20 -4.15 -0.45 -19.71
C ALA A 20 -4.93 0.49 -18.77
N MET A 21 -4.79 0.32 -17.46
CA MET A 21 -5.41 1.21 -16.47
C MET A 21 -4.85 2.64 -16.54
N ASP A 22 -3.53 2.80 -16.69
CA ASP A 22 -2.89 4.12 -16.85
C ASP A 22 -3.42 4.85 -18.09
N ILE A 23 -3.45 4.17 -19.24
CA ILE A 23 -3.96 4.73 -20.49
C ILE A 23 -5.44 5.10 -20.35
N LEU A 24 -6.27 4.19 -19.83
CA LEU A 24 -7.71 4.46 -19.68
C LEU A 24 -8.00 5.61 -18.71
N SER A 25 -7.28 5.69 -17.59
CA SER A 25 -7.46 6.76 -16.61
C SER A 25 -6.99 8.11 -17.16
N ARG A 26 -5.88 8.13 -17.92
CA ARG A 26 -5.32 9.35 -18.50
C ARG A 26 -6.14 9.88 -19.67
N ASP A 27 -6.59 9.00 -20.57
CA ASP A 27 -7.23 9.40 -21.82
C ASP A 27 -8.76 9.50 -21.69
N PHE A 28 -9.36 8.75 -20.76
CA PHE A 28 -10.81 8.70 -20.56
C PHE A 28 -11.25 8.82 -19.09
N PRO A 29 -10.72 9.80 -18.32
CA PRO A 29 -11.00 9.92 -16.88
C PRO A 29 -12.50 10.02 -16.56
N ALA A 30 -13.26 10.75 -17.39
CA ALA A 30 -14.71 10.92 -17.20
C ALA A 30 -15.54 9.65 -17.46
N ALA A 31 -14.99 8.67 -18.18
CA ALA A 31 -15.65 7.39 -18.45
C ALA A 31 -15.32 6.33 -17.38
N MET A 32 -14.35 6.60 -16.50
CA MET A 32 -13.95 5.68 -15.46
C MET A 32 -15.03 5.60 -14.38
N PRO A 33 -15.52 4.39 -14.04
CA PRO A 33 -16.38 4.21 -12.88
C PRO A 33 -15.72 4.70 -11.60
N PHE A 34 -16.52 5.08 -10.61
CA PHE A 34 -16.05 5.60 -9.32
C PHE A 34 -15.02 4.68 -8.61
N TRP A 35 -15.18 3.36 -8.70
CA TRP A 35 -14.27 2.39 -8.10
C TRP A 35 -13.00 2.12 -8.91
N MET A 36 -12.87 2.72 -10.09
CA MET A 36 -11.66 2.66 -10.91
C MET A 36 -10.82 3.93 -10.70
N PRO A 37 -9.57 3.93 -11.20
CA PRO A 37 -8.69 5.05 -10.95
C PRO A 37 -9.14 6.34 -11.62
N TRP A 38 -9.08 7.43 -10.85
CA TRP A 38 -9.17 8.79 -11.38
C TRP A 38 -7.79 9.20 -11.93
N GLU A 39 -6.77 9.13 -11.06
CA GLU A 39 -5.37 9.27 -11.40
C GLU A 39 -4.65 7.96 -11.08
N PHE A 40 -3.99 7.39 -12.09
CA PHE A 40 -3.38 6.09 -11.93
C PHE A 40 -2.00 6.20 -11.27
N SER A 41 -1.89 5.71 -10.03
CA SER A 41 -0.61 5.56 -9.34
C SER A 41 0.00 4.18 -9.59
N TRP A 42 1.10 4.12 -10.35
CA TRP A 42 1.87 2.89 -10.56
C TRP A 42 2.37 2.26 -9.25
N PRO A 43 2.97 3.02 -8.31
CA PRO A 43 3.42 2.47 -7.04
C PRO A 43 2.30 1.82 -6.24
N ALA A 44 1.12 2.46 -6.15
CA ALA A 44 0.03 1.94 -5.31
C ALA A 44 -0.58 0.69 -5.94
N PHE A 45 -0.81 0.71 -7.26
CA PHE A 45 -1.23 -0.47 -8.00
C PHE A 45 -0.27 -1.65 -7.83
N LEU A 46 1.04 -1.44 -8.06
CA LEU A 46 2.02 -2.52 -7.96
C LEU A 46 2.17 -3.02 -6.54
N ALA A 47 2.25 -2.14 -5.53
CA ALA A 47 2.36 -2.52 -4.14
C ALA A 47 1.18 -3.40 -3.73
N THR A 48 -0.05 -2.98 -3.99
CA THR A 48 -1.27 -3.73 -3.66
C THR A 48 -1.29 -5.09 -4.36
N LEU A 49 -1.15 -5.11 -5.69
CA LEU A 49 -1.35 -6.34 -6.46
C LEU A 49 -0.22 -7.35 -6.25
N LEU A 50 1.04 -6.88 -6.10
CA LEU A 50 2.16 -7.76 -5.79
C LEU A 50 2.04 -8.33 -4.38
N VAL A 51 1.69 -7.51 -3.39
CA VAL A 51 1.51 -7.97 -2.01
C VAL A 51 0.38 -8.99 -1.92
N LEU A 52 -0.77 -8.73 -2.57
CA LEU A 52 -1.87 -9.70 -2.64
C LEU A 52 -1.47 -10.97 -3.38
N GLY A 53 -0.84 -10.84 -4.55
CA GLY A 53 -0.38 -11.98 -5.35
C GLY A 53 0.58 -12.88 -4.57
N TRP A 54 1.59 -12.28 -3.92
CA TRP A 54 2.52 -13.01 -3.07
C TRP A 54 1.83 -13.59 -1.83
N PHE A 55 0.88 -12.89 -1.23
CA PHE A 55 0.11 -13.44 -0.11
C PHE A 55 -0.67 -14.70 -0.52
N PHE A 56 -1.41 -14.67 -1.62
CA PHE A 56 -2.19 -15.82 -2.10
C PHE A 56 -1.29 -16.99 -2.52
N LEU A 57 -0.17 -16.73 -3.19
CA LEU A 57 0.84 -17.76 -3.47
C LEU A 57 1.44 -18.33 -2.19
N GLY A 58 1.64 -17.49 -1.17
CA GLY A 58 2.15 -17.84 0.14
C GLY A 58 1.22 -18.74 0.94
N LEU A 59 -0.11 -18.53 0.85
CA LEU A 59 -1.11 -19.37 1.53
C LEU A 59 -1.02 -20.86 1.13
N ALA A 60 -0.53 -21.15 -0.08
CA ALA A 60 -0.29 -22.50 -0.55
C ALA A 60 1.07 -23.08 -0.10
N ARG A 61 1.98 -22.26 0.42
CA ARG A 61 3.36 -22.60 0.74
C ARG A 61 3.69 -22.60 2.24
N VAL A 62 2.89 -21.91 3.05
CA VAL A 62 3.06 -21.92 4.52
C VAL A 62 2.56 -23.24 5.11
N GLU A 63 3.32 -23.81 6.04
CA GLU A 63 2.97 -25.06 6.74
C GLU A 63 1.72 -24.89 7.60
N LYS A 64 1.64 -23.78 8.35
CA LYS A 64 0.49 -23.42 9.17
C LYS A 64 -0.22 -22.22 8.56
N ARG A 65 -1.42 -22.47 8.03
CA ARG A 65 -2.26 -21.39 7.47
C ARG A 65 -2.67 -20.39 8.56
N PRO A 66 -2.66 -19.07 8.25
CA PRO A 66 -3.22 -18.06 9.14
C PRO A 66 -4.70 -18.33 9.42
N ALA A 67 -5.19 -17.91 10.59
CA ALA A 67 -6.61 -17.96 10.90
C ALA A 67 -7.42 -17.12 9.90
N ALA A 68 -8.63 -17.58 9.53
CA ALA A 68 -9.45 -16.93 8.50
C ALA A 68 -9.74 -15.45 8.81
N TRP A 69 -9.93 -15.08 10.09
CA TRP A 69 -10.15 -13.69 10.48
C TRP A 69 -8.91 -12.81 10.27
N ARG A 70 -7.69 -13.36 10.38
CA ARG A 70 -6.44 -12.63 10.07
C ARG A 70 -6.28 -12.41 8.57
N VAL A 71 -6.66 -13.43 7.77
CA VAL A 71 -6.74 -13.29 6.31
C VAL A 71 -7.73 -12.19 5.95
N GLY A 72 -8.94 -12.23 6.54
CA GLY A 72 -9.96 -11.21 6.34
C GLY A 72 -9.49 -9.80 6.73
N ALA A 73 -8.85 -9.64 7.89
CA ALA A 73 -8.29 -8.37 8.33
C ALA A 73 -7.23 -7.84 7.36
N PHE A 74 -6.25 -8.66 6.98
CA PHE A 74 -5.21 -8.27 6.03
C PHE A 74 -5.80 -7.83 4.69
N LEU A 75 -6.69 -8.63 4.11
CA LEU A 75 -7.33 -8.31 2.83
C LEU A 75 -8.16 -7.03 2.94
N ALA A 76 -8.94 -6.87 4.02
CA ALA A 76 -9.71 -5.65 4.24
C ALA A 76 -8.82 -4.41 4.34
N GLY A 77 -7.72 -4.49 5.10
CA GLY A 77 -6.78 -3.37 5.24
C GLY A 77 -6.14 -2.97 3.91
N VAL A 78 -5.61 -3.94 3.15
CA VAL A 78 -5.02 -3.68 1.82
C VAL A 78 -6.04 -3.10 0.83
N MET A 79 -7.27 -3.60 0.85
CA MET A 79 -8.32 -3.10 -0.05
C MET A 79 -8.82 -1.71 0.35
N LEU A 80 -8.86 -1.40 1.65
CA LEU A 80 -9.18 -0.06 2.14
C LEU A 80 -8.12 0.96 1.71
N ASP A 81 -6.83 0.63 1.87
CA ASP A 81 -5.74 1.50 1.44
C ASP A 81 -5.76 1.70 -0.08
N TYR A 82 -5.97 0.64 -0.85
CA TYR A 82 -6.12 0.75 -2.31
C TYR A 82 -7.32 1.62 -2.71
N ALA A 83 -8.45 1.49 -2.00
CA ALA A 83 -9.64 2.28 -2.28
C ALA A 83 -9.35 3.78 -2.15
N VAL A 84 -8.64 4.20 -1.09
CA VAL A 84 -8.37 5.62 -0.84
C VAL A 84 -7.20 6.18 -1.65
N LEU A 85 -6.28 5.34 -2.12
CA LEU A 85 -5.12 5.78 -2.93
C LEU A 85 -5.39 5.77 -4.43
N GLN A 86 -6.17 4.81 -4.92
CA GLN A 86 -6.27 4.58 -6.36
C GLN A 86 -7.59 5.02 -6.94
N THR A 87 -8.71 4.92 -6.21
CA THR A 87 -10.05 5.14 -6.79
C THR A 87 -10.45 6.61 -6.80
N HIS A 88 -11.66 6.94 -7.27
CA HIS A 88 -12.16 8.31 -7.23
C HIS A 88 -12.28 8.88 -5.81
N VAL A 89 -12.20 8.06 -4.75
CA VAL A 89 -12.04 8.59 -3.39
C VAL A 89 -10.82 9.51 -3.29
N ASP A 90 -9.74 9.20 -4.01
CA ASP A 90 -8.54 10.04 -4.03
C ASP A 90 -8.82 11.41 -4.66
N TYR A 91 -9.57 11.47 -5.76
CA TYR A 91 -10.04 12.73 -6.34
C TYR A 91 -10.74 13.60 -5.29
N TYR A 92 -11.70 13.03 -4.55
CA TYR A 92 -12.38 13.76 -3.50
C TYR A 92 -11.45 14.13 -2.33
N ALA A 93 -10.47 13.29 -2.01
CA ALA A 93 -9.46 13.57 -0.99
C ALA A 93 -8.53 14.73 -1.39
N GLN A 94 -8.24 14.92 -2.66
CA GLN A 94 -7.45 16.08 -3.13
C GLN A 94 -8.26 17.39 -3.07
N HIS A 95 -9.59 17.33 -3.22
CA HIS A 95 -10.44 18.52 -3.34
C HIS A 95 -11.22 18.88 -2.08
N MET A 96 -11.38 17.93 -1.15
CA MET A 96 -12.18 18.12 0.06
C MET A 96 -11.40 17.72 1.30
N PHE A 97 -11.06 18.70 2.13
CA PHE A 97 -10.29 18.50 3.35
C PHE A 97 -10.85 17.40 4.27
N PHE A 98 -12.17 17.32 4.44
CA PHE A 98 -12.77 16.28 5.29
C PHE A 98 -12.56 14.87 4.73
N ILE A 99 -12.68 14.70 3.40
CA ILE A 99 -12.44 13.41 2.75
C ILE A 99 -10.95 13.09 2.77
N HIS A 100 -10.10 14.10 2.59
CA HIS A 100 -8.66 13.99 2.76
C HIS A 100 -8.27 13.41 4.14
N ARG A 101 -8.91 13.90 5.21
CA ARG A 101 -8.70 13.41 6.58
C ARG A 101 -9.26 12.03 6.82
N ALA A 102 -10.41 11.70 6.23
CA ALA A 102 -10.93 10.34 6.27
C ALA A 102 -10.00 9.35 5.55
N ALA A 103 -9.48 9.71 4.37
CA ALA A 103 -8.52 8.90 3.62
C ALA A 103 -7.23 8.67 4.42
N HIS A 104 -6.69 9.71 5.04
CA HIS A 104 -5.50 9.56 5.89
C HIS A 104 -5.77 8.77 7.18
N PHE A 105 -6.97 8.88 7.74
CA PHE A 105 -7.36 8.01 8.85
C PHE A 105 -7.36 6.53 8.41
N VAL A 106 -7.83 6.24 7.20
CA VAL A 106 -7.72 4.89 6.64
C VAL A 106 -6.25 4.47 6.50
N LEU A 107 -5.44 5.24 5.77
CA LEU A 107 -4.04 4.88 5.50
C LEU A 107 -3.17 4.75 6.74
N HIS A 108 -3.35 5.64 7.72
CA HIS A 108 -2.46 5.74 8.88
C HIS A 108 -2.99 4.96 10.09
N HIS A 109 -4.30 4.71 10.16
CA HIS A 109 -4.93 4.01 11.29
C HIS A 109 -5.66 2.75 10.86
N LEU A 110 -6.85 2.86 10.25
CA LEU A 110 -7.75 1.71 10.10
C LEU A 110 -7.18 0.63 9.17
N GLY A 111 -6.74 1.02 7.97
CA GLY A 111 -6.14 0.12 6.98
C GLY A 111 -4.82 -0.45 7.49
N ALA A 112 -3.93 0.42 7.96
CA ALA A 112 -2.67 0.03 8.58
C ALA A 112 -2.83 -0.97 9.75
N PHE A 113 -3.74 -0.70 10.68
CA PHE A 113 -4.05 -1.58 11.80
C PHE A 113 -4.54 -2.94 11.33
N LEU A 114 -5.45 -2.98 10.35
CA LEU A 114 -5.97 -4.22 9.80
C LEU A 114 -4.89 -5.03 9.07
N ILE A 115 -3.98 -4.38 8.35
CA ILE A 115 -2.82 -4.99 7.71
C ILE A 115 -1.90 -5.63 8.77
N ALA A 116 -1.53 -4.87 9.80
CA ALA A 116 -0.67 -5.34 10.89
C ALA A 116 -1.31 -6.50 11.66
N LEU A 117 -2.60 -6.38 12.00
CA LEU A 117 -3.39 -7.39 12.70
C LEU A 117 -3.45 -8.73 11.94
N GLY A 118 -3.41 -8.67 10.60
CA GLY A 118 -3.36 -9.85 9.75
C GLY A 118 -2.08 -10.69 9.88
N PHE A 119 -0.98 -10.10 10.38
CA PHE A 119 0.32 -10.75 10.53
C PHE A 119 0.77 -11.49 9.26
N ALA A 120 0.53 -10.87 8.10
CA ALA A 120 0.68 -11.51 6.78
C ALA A 120 2.14 -11.65 6.31
N GLY A 121 3.10 -11.00 6.99
CA GLY A 121 4.51 -10.93 6.60
C GLY A 121 5.15 -12.28 6.23
N PRO A 122 5.08 -13.32 7.10
CA PRO A 122 5.62 -14.64 6.78
C PRO A 122 4.94 -15.29 5.55
N THR A 123 3.64 -15.07 5.38
CA THR A 123 2.87 -15.60 4.25
C THR A 123 3.29 -14.93 2.94
N ILE A 124 3.35 -13.58 2.92
CA ILE A 124 3.83 -12.80 1.76
C ILE A 124 5.26 -13.24 1.39
N ARG A 125 6.14 -13.38 2.39
CA ARG A 125 7.53 -13.83 2.21
C ARG A 125 7.64 -15.24 1.63
N ALA A 126 6.71 -16.14 1.95
CA ALA A 126 6.68 -17.48 1.35
C ALA A 126 6.26 -17.45 -0.13
N GLY A 127 5.43 -16.50 -0.54
CA GLY A 127 4.95 -16.38 -1.92
C GLY A 127 5.84 -15.58 -2.86
N MET A 128 6.59 -14.60 -2.34
CA MET A 128 7.42 -13.71 -3.15
C MET A 128 8.60 -14.41 -3.86
N PRO A 129 9.14 -13.82 -4.95
CA PRO A 129 10.35 -14.31 -5.59
C PRO A 129 11.55 -14.38 -4.64
N ARG A 130 12.30 -15.48 -4.69
CA ARG A 130 13.46 -15.72 -3.81
C ARG A 130 14.56 -14.66 -3.97
N PHE A 131 14.68 -14.04 -5.14
CA PHE A 131 15.69 -13.00 -5.39
C PHE A 131 15.38 -11.67 -4.69
N LEU A 132 14.13 -11.43 -4.26
CA LEU A 132 13.74 -10.24 -3.51
C LEU A 132 13.98 -10.39 -2.00
N VAL A 133 14.08 -11.62 -1.50
CA VAL A 133 14.29 -11.88 -0.07
C VAL A 133 15.58 -11.23 0.46
N PRO A 134 16.74 -11.29 -0.23
CA PRO A 134 17.95 -10.59 0.20
C PRO A 134 17.80 -9.07 0.31
N LEU A 135 16.92 -8.46 -0.49
CA LEU A 135 16.65 -7.02 -0.45
C LEU A 135 15.93 -6.65 0.85
N LEU A 136 14.91 -7.43 1.23
CA LEU A 136 14.19 -7.22 2.49
C LEU A 136 15.07 -7.53 3.71
N ASP A 137 16.00 -8.47 3.56
CA ASP A 137 17.00 -8.80 4.57
C ASP A 137 18.24 -7.87 4.50
N ALA A 138 18.26 -6.84 3.65
CA ALA A 138 19.39 -5.93 3.64
C ALA A 138 19.53 -5.24 5.01
N ARG A 139 20.78 -5.10 5.49
CA ARG A 139 21.05 -4.51 6.81
C ARG A 139 20.47 -3.10 6.93
N ALA A 140 20.48 -2.33 5.85
CA ALA A 140 19.89 -1.00 5.81
C ALA A 140 18.37 -1.06 6.02
N VAL A 141 17.65 -1.90 5.27
CA VAL A 141 16.19 -2.06 5.38
C VAL A 141 15.80 -2.50 6.78
N ARG A 142 16.47 -3.52 7.33
CA ARG A 142 16.21 -4.01 8.69
C ARG A 142 16.43 -2.92 9.74
N ARG A 143 17.56 -2.20 9.68
CA ARG A 143 17.82 -1.07 10.59
C ARG A 143 16.77 0.04 10.48
N THR A 144 16.34 0.38 9.28
CA THR A 144 15.31 1.40 9.09
C THR A 144 14.00 0.97 9.75
N MET A 145 13.59 -0.29 9.56
CA MET A 145 12.40 -0.84 10.23
C MET A 145 12.60 -0.88 11.75
N ASP A 146 13.75 -1.36 12.25
CA ASP A 146 14.06 -1.41 13.67
C ASP A 146 13.97 -0.02 14.33
N VAL A 147 14.43 1.03 13.64
CA VAL A 147 14.32 2.43 14.11
C VAL A 147 12.87 2.91 14.06
N MET A 148 12.16 2.69 12.95
CA MET A 148 10.76 3.12 12.80
C MET A 148 9.83 2.45 13.82
N GLN A 149 10.11 1.19 14.17
CA GLN A 149 9.33 0.37 15.11
C GLN A 149 9.86 0.45 16.54
N HIS A 150 10.93 1.23 16.80
CA HIS A 150 11.47 1.38 18.14
C HIS A 150 10.41 2.04 19.06
N PRO A 151 10.13 1.51 20.27
CA PRO A 151 9.01 1.97 21.10
C PRO A 151 8.99 3.46 21.44
N ALA A 152 10.16 4.10 21.50
CA ALA A 152 10.25 5.56 21.71
C ALA A 152 10.11 6.38 20.41
N VAL A 153 10.49 5.80 19.26
CA VAL A 153 10.51 6.49 17.97
C VAL A 153 9.17 6.34 17.26
N ALA A 154 8.56 5.16 17.33
CA ALA A 154 7.31 4.86 16.65
C ALA A 154 6.19 5.84 17.02
N PRO A 155 5.91 6.16 18.31
CA PRO A 155 4.88 7.15 18.66
C PRO A 155 5.24 8.56 18.21
N VAL A 156 6.51 8.94 18.28
CA VAL A 156 7.00 10.26 17.85
C VAL A 156 6.84 10.42 16.35
N LEU A 157 7.19 9.40 15.55
CA LEU A 157 6.97 9.41 14.10
C LEU A 157 5.48 9.37 13.77
N PHE A 158 4.71 8.52 14.44
CA PHE A 158 3.27 8.36 14.23
C PHE A 158 2.53 9.69 14.40
N VAL A 159 2.77 10.38 15.51
CA VAL A 159 2.12 11.67 15.79
C VAL A 159 2.80 12.82 15.04
N GLY A 160 4.13 12.84 15.00
CA GLY A 160 4.91 13.91 14.38
C GLY A 160 4.65 14.04 12.88
N LEU A 161 4.53 12.92 12.17
CA LEU A 161 4.24 12.91 10.73
C LEU A 161 2.82 13.44 10.43
N LEU A 162 1.84 13.10 11.26
CA LEU A 162 0.48 13.67 11.20
C LEU A 162 0.50 15.19 11.31
N TYR A 163 1.18 15.73 12.34
CA TYR A 163 1.28 17.18 12.52
C TYR A 163 2.05 17.84 11.39
N PHE A 164 3.18 17.27 10.98
CA PHE A 164 4.02 17.80 9.91
C PHE A 164 3.22 18.01 8.63
N TRP A 165 2.49 16.98 8.17
CA TRP A 165 1.70 17.07 6.95
C TRP A 165 0.44 17.93 7.08
N LEU A 166 0.01 18.22 8.31
CA LEU A 166 -1.14 19.09 8.60
C LEU A 166 -0.75 20.55 8.84
N LEU A 167 0.55 20.88 8.89
CA LEU A 167 1.00 22.27 8.95
C LEU A 167 0.47 23.03 7.74
N PRO A 168 -0.33 24.11 7.91
CA PRO A 168 -1.06 24.73 6.79
C PRO A 168 -0.17 25.10 5.61
N GLN A 169 1.01 25.67 5.86
CA GLN A 169 1.97 26.04 4.81
C GLN A 169 2.55 24.85 4.04
N ILE A 170 2.59 23.67 4.65
CA ILE A 170 3.04 22.42 4.00
C ILE A 170 1.84 21.78 3.30
N HIS A 171 0.73 21.62 4.02
CA HIS A 171 -0.48 20.98 3.52
C HIS A 171 -0.98 21.62 2.23
N THR A 172 -1.07 22.95 2.16
CA THR A 172 -1.49 23.66 0.94
C THR A 172 -0.57 23.36 -0.23
N ARG A 173 0.75 23.22 -0.02
CA ARG A 173 1.67 22.86 -1.11
C ARG A 173 1.48 21.43 -1.56
N VAL A 174 1.29 20.52 -0.61
CA VAL A 174 1.05 19.10 -0.89
C VAL A 174 -0.24 18.91 -1.69
N MET A 175 -1.28 19.70 -1.45
CA MET A 175 -2.52 19.66 -2.24
C MET A 175 -2.38 20.25 -3.65
N LEU A 176 -1.26 20.89 -3.98
CA LEU A 176 -1.02 21.53 -5.28
C LEU A 176 0.07 20.82 -6.11
N ASP A 177 0.72 19.80 -5.55
CA ASP A 177 1.86 19.11 -6.14
C ASP A 177 1.67 17.60 -5.98
N ALA A 178 1.53 16.90 -7.12
CA ALA A 178 1.24 15.47 -7.15
C ALA A 178 2.36 14.61 -6.52
N ASP A 179 3.62 14.99 -6.71
CA ASP A 179 4.76 14.23 -6.17
C ASP A 179 4.81 14.36 -4.64
N LEU A 180 4.54 15.56 -4.11
CA LEU A 180 4.44 15.79 -2.67
C LEU A 180 3.21 15.10 -2.07
N TYR A 181 2.08 15.08 -2.79
CA TYR A 181 0.87 14.37 -2.40
C TYR A 181 1.12 12.87 -2.24
N ASP A 182 1.75 12.27 -3.25
CA ASP A 182 2.14 10.85 -3.22
C ASP A 182 3.13 10.59 -2.09
N LEU A 183 4.15 11.44 -1.92
CA LEU A 183 5.10 11.31 -0.82
C LEU A 183 4.41 11.34 0.55
N MET A 184 3.46 12.24 0.76
CA MET A 184 2.67 12.30 1.98
C MET A 184 1.87 11.00 2.17
N ASN A 185 1.13 10.56 1.16
CA ASN A 185 0.32 9.34 1.22
C ASN A 185 1.17 8.10 1.55
N TRP A 186 2.31 7.94 0.89
CA TRP A 186 3.24 6.82 1.13
C TRP A 186 3.84 6.86 2.52
N THR A 187 4.31 8.04 2.96
CA THR A 187 4.89 8.16 4.30
C THR A 187 3.84 7.88 5.37
N MET A 188 2.59 8.29 5.18
CA MET A 188 1.48 8.01 6.10
C MET A 188 1.14 6.51 6.13
N ALA A 189 0.96 5.86 4.98
CA ALA A 189 0.64 4.43 4.92
C ALA A 189 1.76 3.58 5.56
N LEU A 190 3.02 3.81 5.16
CA LEU A 190 4.17 3.06 5.68
C LEU A 190 4.38 3.29 7.17
N ASN A 191 4.24 4.53 7.64
CA ASN A 191 4.38 4.84 9.05
C ASN A 191 3.26 4.21 9.89
N GLY A 192 2.02 4.24 9.40
CA GLY A 192 0.89 3.58 10.05
C GLY A 192 1.13 2.08 10.19
N ILE A 193 1.46 1.39 9.10
CA ILE A 193 1.72 -0.05 9.09
C ILE A 193 2.90 -0.41 10.00
N ALA A 194 3.95 0.41 10.03
CA ALA A 194 5.11 0.15 10.88
C ALA A 194 4.80 0.30 12.37
N PHE A 195 3.85 1.17 12.74
CA PHE A 195 3.51 1.45 14.14
C PHE A 195 2.68 0.35 14.81
N TRP A 196 1.72 -0.24 14.10
CA TRP A 196 0.82 -1.29 14.61
C TRP A 196 1.46 -2.68 14.61
#